data_AF-V4GWI6-F1
#
_entry.id   AF-V4GWI6-F1
#
_cell.length_a   1.000
_cell.length_b   1.000
_cell.length_c   1.000
_cell.angle_alpha   90.00
_cell.angle_beta   90.00
_cell.angle_gamma   90.00
#
_symmetry.space_group_name_H-M   'P 1'
#
loop_
_entity.id
_entity.type
_entity.pdbx_description
1 polymer ?
#
loop_
_entity_poly.entity_id
_entity_poly.type
_entity_poly.pdbx_seq_one_letter_code
_entity_poly.pdbx_strand_id
1 'polypeptide(L)'
;MDVDIKSLGTFSRLASQGADRAAYAFAQLTGTNVYADVTDVTLMAAGDLERAFDGREFVGVEVGLRGGLVGQTVMAFERDAAETLLSLLGADRTDDEFARSGVTEAGNIMTSGFIDGWADHLGIAIDMTPPTYVRASGTDILPDGAFDGDRAGVFMFESQVASSDAEVGFTIYLLPEYTGFTDLLTARRQAAGEEAGESVPVDKLPAFNQLTKRGTQSAAENITMMTGTPTDVDVSRLRFVPVEDVPSEVGDETVVGTVFELQGLPSGYLAILFDEPSAKAVAGGMIPTETDDGIGEMERGALRELGNIMTSGFIDGWANVLGTSIEHTPPQFVHDMGAAVMSPIVSQLGRTQEHAFIIDSTIRTPDEGVRCDIYALPDQRELAAALDGIDPAVADGGSLGTGTDGPS
;
A
#
# COMPACT_ATOMS: atom_id res chain seq x y z
N MET A 1 24.02 -2.75 1.36
CA MET A 1 23.89 -4.07 2.03
C MET A 1 22.53 -4.54 1.60
N ASP A 2 22.48 -5.55 0.74
CA ASP A 2 21.47 -5.55 -0.31
C ASP A 2 20.37 -6.55 0.03
N VAL A 3 19.16 -6.04 0.22
CA VAL A 3 17.95 -6.86 0.29
C VAL A 3 17.30 -6.91 -1.10
N ASP A 4 16.62 -8.00 -1.41
CA ASP A 4 16.02 -8.25 -2.70
C ASP A 4 14.58 -7.74 -2.79
N ILE A 5 14.15 -7.22 -3.94
CA ILE A 5 12.71 -6.97 -4.22
C ILE A 5 11.96 -8.29 -4.35
N LYS A 6 12.61 -9.36 -4.78
CA LYS A 6 12.09 -10.72 -4.59
C LYS A 6 11.93 -11.07 -3.13
N SER A 7 12.55 -10.36 -2.19
CA SER A 7 12.25 -10.53 -0.78
C SER A 7 10.95 -9.86 -0.36
N LEU A 8 10.57 -8.71 -0.95
CA LEU A 8 9.20 -8.18 -0.82
C LEU A 8 8.17 -9.09 -1.50
N GLY A 9 8.51 -9.64 -2.68
CA GLY A 9 7.73 -10.72 -3.29
C GLY A 9 7.66 -11.99 -2.45
N THR A 10 8.74 -12.29 -1.73
CA THR A 10 8.73 -13.36 -0.73
C THR A 10 7.83 -12.97 0.42
N PHE A 11 7.83 -11.74 0.91
CA PHE A 11 6.90 -11.30 1.95
C PHE A 11 5.45 -11.35 1.51
N SER A 12 5.12 -11.01 0.27
CA SER A 12 3.75 -11.18 -0.23
C SER A 12 3.36 -12.65 -0.32
N ARG A 13 4.27 -13.52 -0.81
CA ARG A 13 4.04 -14.98 -0.74
C ARG A 13 3.93 -15.51 0.69
N LEU A 14 4.74 -15.00 1.61
CA LEU A 14 4.73 -15.36 3.02
C LEU A 14 3.46 -14.86 3.69
N ALA A 15 3.01 -13.65 3.35
CA ALA A 15 1.79 -13.06 3.84
C ALA A 15 0.60 -13.85 3.35
N SER A 16 0.53 -14.17 2.05
CA SER A 16 -0.49 -15.04 1.46
C SER A 16 -0.49 -16.43 2.11
N GLN A 17 0.67 -17.08 2.26
CA GLN A 17 0.76 -18.38 2.94
C GLN A 17 0.38 -18.30 4.43
N GLY A 18 0.75 -17.21 5.09
CA GLY A 18 0.39 -16.94 6.48
C GLY A 18 -1.10 -16.69 6.63
N ALA A 19 -1.70 -15.94 5.71
CA ALA A 19 -3.13 -15.67 5.62
C ALA A 19 -3.92 -16.95 5.35
N ASP A 20 -3.46 -17.81 4.44
CA ASP A 20 -4.05 -19.13 4.20
C ASP A 20 -4.05 -19.99 5.48
N ARG A 21 -2.96 -19.96 6.24
CA ARG A 21 -2.88 -20.67 7.54
C ARG A 21 -3.76 -20.05 8.60
N ALA A 22 -3.84 -18.73 8.66
CA ALA A 22 -4.74 -18.01 9.56
C ALA A 22 -6.21 -18.32 9.22
N ALA A 23 -6.58 -18.29 7.94
CA ALA A 23 -7.90 -18.66 7.44
C ALA A 23 -8.24 -20.13 7.73
N TYR A 24 -7.28 -21.04 7.55
CA TYR A 24 -7.45 -22.44 7.92
C TYR A 24 -7.68 -22.63 9.43
N ALA A 25 -6.90 -21.93 10.25
CA ALA A 25 -7.04 -22.01 11.70
C ALA A 25 -8.37 -21.39 12.16
N PHE A 26 -8.80 -20.31 11.52
CA PHE A 26 -10.11 -19.70 11.70
C PHE A 26 -11.25 -20.65 11.31
N ALA A 27 -11.16 -21.32 10.14
CA ALA A 27 -12.11 -22.34 9.70
C ALA A 27 -12.26 -23.49 10.71
N GLN A 28 -11.16 -23.92 11.36
CA GLN A 28 -11.23 -24.92 12.42
C GLN A 28 -11.95 -24.42 13.67
N LEU A 29 -11.81 -23.13 14.01
CA LEU A 29 -12.44 -22.52 15.18
C LEU A 29 -13.94 -22.33 14.99
N THR A 30 -14.35 -21.83 13.83
CA THR A 30 -15.76 -21.54 13.53
C THR A 30 -16.52 -22.74 12.99
N GLY A 31 -15.81 -23.77 12.52
CA GLY A 31 -16.41 -24.90 11.80
C GLY A 31 -17.00 -24.52 10.44
N THR A 32 -16.62 -23.35 9.89
CA THR A 32 -17.05 -22.89 8.56
C THR A 32 -15.97 -23.16 7.52
N ASN A 33 -16.36 -23.30 6.26
CA ASN A 33 -15.39 -23.31 5.16
C ASN A 33 -15.01 -21.87 4.85
N VAL A 34 -13.73 -21.58 4.96
CA VAL A 34 -13.21 -20.23 4.84
C VAL A 34 -11.95 -20.25 4.00
N TYR A 35 -11.79 -19.24 3.15
CA TYR A 35 -10.62 -19.06 2.30
C TYR A 35 -10.10 -17.64 2.50
N ALA A 36 -8.77 -17.48 2.44
CA ALA A 36 -8.18 -16.16 2.30
C ALA A 36 -8.40 -15.72 0.85
N ASP A 37 -8.96 -14.53 0.66
CA ASP A 37 -9.35 -14.04 -0.67
C ASP A 37 -8.32 -13.07 -1.24
N VAL A 38 -7.82 -12.17 -0.40
CA VAL A 38 -6.82 -11.16 -0.79
C VAL A 38 -5.78 -11.05 0.31
N THR A 39 -4.51 -10.92 -0.06
CA THR A 39 -3.44 -10.58 0.90
C THR A 39 -2.45 -9.62 0.29
N ASP A 40 -2.53 -8.36 0.73
CA ASP A 40 -1.69 -7.30 0.25
C ASP A 40 -0.60 -6.96 1.26
N VAL A 41 0.58 -6.65 0.74
CA VAL A 41 1.65 -6.06 1.54
C VAL A 41 1.65 -4.57 1.28
N THR A 42 1.24 -3.81 2.28
CA THR A 42 1.20 -2.36 2.26
C THR A 42 2.32 -1.81 3.14
N LEU A 43 3.14 -0.91 2.59
CA LEU A 43 4.09 -0.11 3.35
C LEU A 43 3.55 1.32 3.44
N MET A 44 3.45 1.83 4.66
CA MET A 44 3.01 3.21 4.92
C MET A 44 4.07 3.99 5.71
N ALA A 45 4.31 5.23 5.29
CA ALA A 45 5.16 6.14 6.04
C ALA A 45 4.46 6.60 7.33
N ALA A 46 5.23 6.88 8.38
CA ALA A 46 4.69 7.25 9.69
C ALA A 46 3.73 8.45 9.65
N GLY A 47 3.98 9.43 8.76
CA GLY A 47 3.12 10.60 8.59
C GLY A 47 1.77 10.33 7.93
N ASP A 48 1.63 9.21 7.20
CA ASP A 48 0.38 8.82 6.53
C ASP A 48 -0.48 7.90 7.42
N LEU A 49 0.10 7.33 8.47
CA LEU A 49 -0.60 6.45 9.43
C LEU A 49 -1.69 7.20 10.19
N GLU A 50 -1.45 8.44 10.65
CA GLU A 50 -2.45 9.20 11.40
C GLU A 50 -3.76 9.38 10.61
N ARG A 51 -3.65 9.74 9.33
CA ARG A 51 -4.82 9.95 8.46
C ARG A 51 -5.51 8.63 8.09
N ALA A 52 -4.74 7.58 7.76
CA ALA A 52 -5.32 6.30 7.37
C ALA A 52 -6.06 5.57 8.50
N PHE A 53 -5.81 5.96 9.75
CA PHE A 53 -6.43 5.37 10.93
C PHE A 53 -7.47 6.29 11.56
N ASP A 54 -7.65 7.52 11.08
CA ASP A 54 -8.55 8.49 11.71
C ASP A 54 -10.00 7.97 11.78
N GLY A 55 -10.63 8.18 12.94
CA GLY A 55 -12.01 7.74 13.21
C GLY A 55 -12.25 6.22 13.26
N ARG A 56 -11.22 5.38 13.10
CA ARG A 56 -11.34 3.91 13.13
C ARG A 56 -11.14 3.34 14.53
N GLU A 57 -11.91 2.31 14.85
CA GLU A 57 -11.87 1.62 16.15
C GLU A 57 -11.45 0.17 15.96
N PHE A 58 -10.44 -0.26 16.70
CA PHE A 58 -9.84 -1.58 16.56
C PHE A 58 -9.87 -2.38 17.85
N VAL A 59 -9.98 -3.70 17.70
CA VAL A 59 -9.68 -4.69 18.73
C VAL A 59 -8.75 -5.73 18.15
N GLY A 60 -7.88 -6.30 18.96
CA GLY A 60 -6.87 -7.18 18.43
C GLY A 60 -6.02 -7.88 19.48
N VAL A 61 -4.94 -8.47 18.99
CA VAL A 61 -3.96 -9.19 19.78
C VAL A 61 -2.56 -8.75 19.39
N GLU A 62 -1.80 -8.32 20.38
CA GLU A 62 -0.40 -7.99 20.27
C GLU A 62 0.47 -9.18 20.70
N VAL A 63 1.51 -9.45 19.92
CA VAL A 63 2.52 -10.49 20.18
C VAL A 63 3.90 -9.95 19.83
N GLY A 64 4.86 -10.17 20.73
CA GLY A 64 6.28 -9.93 20.45
C GLY A 64 6.92 -11.12 19.74
N LEU A 65 7.76 -10.85 18.76
CA LEU A 65 8.51 -11.84 17.99
C LEU A 65 9.98 -11.87 18.42
N ARG A 66 10.54 -13.07 18.53
CA ARG A 66 11.94 -13.33 18.89
C ARG A 66 12.54 -14.43 18.02
N GLY A 67 13.87 -14.52 17.99
CA GLY A 67 14.58 -15.55 17.25
C GLY A 67 14.98 -15.07 15.86
N GLY A 68 14.58 -15.79 14.81
CA GLY A 68 14.95 -15.46 13.43
C GLY A 68 14.29 -14.20 12.88
N LEU A 69 13.18 -13.77 13.47
CA LEU A 69 12.54 -12.48 13.23
C LEU A 69 12.26 -11.84 14.58
N VAL A 70 12.78 -10.64 14.80
CA VAL A 70 12.57 -9.87 16.04
C VAL A 70 11.72 -8.65 15.72
N GLY A 71 10.73 -8.37 16.54
CA GLY A 71 9.81 -7.25 16.33
C GLY A 71 8.54 -7.36 17.16
N GLN A 72 7.57 -6.52 16.85
CA GLN A 72 6.22 -6.59 17.41
C GLN A 72 5.22 -6.80 16.27
N THR A 73 4.18 -7.58 16.55
CA THR A 73 3.07 -7.78 15.63
C THR A 73 1.75 -7.53 16.36
N VAL A 74 0.84 -6.81 15.71
CA VAL A 74 -0.55 -6.64 16.17
C VAL A 74 -1.47 -7.16 15.09
N MET A 75 -2.25 -8.20 15.40
CA MET A 75 -3.39 -8.59 14.60
C MET A 75 -4.61 -7.80 15.05
N ALA A 76 -5.12 -6.95 14.17
CA ALA A 76 -6.23 -6.06 14.44
C ALA A 76 -7.45 -6.41 13.58
N PHE A 77 -8.60 -6.22 14.19
CA PHE A 77 -9.91 -6.28 13.56
C PHE A 77 -10.56 -4.92 13.77
N GLU A 78 -11.13 -4.36 12.71
CA GLU A 78 -12.07 -3.26 12.89
C GLU A 78 -13.26 -3.74 13.72
N ARG A 79 -13.87 -2.81 14.45
CA ARG A 79 -14.95 -3.13 15.39
C ARG A 79 -16.08 -3.96 14.77
N ASP A 80 -16.51 -3.63 13.57
CA ASP A 80 -17.60 -4.36 12.88
C ASP A 80 -17.16 -5.77 12.44
N ALA A 81 -15.90 -5.91 11.99
CA ALA A 81 -15.31 -7.21 11.66
C ALA A 81 -15.16 -8.09 12.91
N ALA A 82 -14.74 -7.51 14.04
CA ALA A 82 -14.64 -8.22 15.32
C ALA A 82 -16.01 -8.67 15.85
N GLU A 83 -17.05 -7.85 15.70
CA GLU A 83 -18.43 -8.25 16.05
C GLU A 83 -18.90 -9.41 15.19
N THR A 84 -18.56 -9.41 13.90
CA THR A 84 -18.84 -10.51 12.96
C THR A 84 -18.10 -11.78 13.38
N LEU A 85 -16.80 -11.69 13.66
CA LEU A 85 -15.98 -12.77 14.20
C LEU A 85 -16.61 -13.40 15.45
N LEU A 86 -16.98 -12.58 16.44
CA LEU A 86 -17.57 -13.06 17.68
C LEU A 86 -18.93 -13.73 17.45
N SER A 87 -19.72 -13.23 16.51
CA SER A 87 -20.99 -13.87 16.14
C SER A 87 -20.80 -15.27 15.56
N LEU A 88 -19.76 -15.47 14.74
CA LEU A 88 -19.41 -16.77 14.15
C LEU A 88 -18.91 -17.77 15.19
N LEU A 89 -18.24 -17.28 16.24
CA LEU A 89 -17.82 -18.09 17.39
C LEU A 89 -18.97 -18.43 18.35
N GLY A 90 -20.20 -17.99 18.06
CA GLY A 90 -21.38 -18.22 18.90
C GLY A 90 -21.35 -17.44 20.21
N ALA A 91 -20.58 -16.34 20.27
CA ALA A 91 -20.53 -15.45 21.43
C ALA A 91 -21.82 -14.63 21.55
N ASP A 92 -22.39 -14.58 22.74
CA ASP A 92 -23.53 -13.70 23.03
C ASP A 92 -23.03 -12.25 23.25
N ARG A 93 -23.62 -11.28 22.56
CA ARG A 93 -23.08 -9.91 22.32
C ARG A 93 -22.92 -9.02 23.56
N THR A 94 -23.19 -9.53 24.76
CA THR A 94 -23.32 -8.74 26.01
C THR A 94 -22.26 -9.02 27.06
N ASP A 95 -21.35 -9.97 26.84
CA ASP A 95 -20.28 -10.29 27.78
C ASP A 95 -18.91 -9.82 27.26
N ASP A 96 -18.44 -8.67 27.76
CA ASP A 96 -17.14 -8.08 27.41
C ASP A 96 -15.96 -9.02 27.73
N GLU A 97 -16.08 -9.87 28.76
CA GLU A 97 -15.00 -10.81 29.13
C GLU A 97 -14.94 -11.98 28.12
N PHE A 98 -16.11 -12.46 27.68
CA PHE A 98 -16.19 -13.47 26.63
C PHE A 98 -15.74 -12.93 25.28
N ALA A 99 -16.13 -11.71 24.92
CA ALA A 99 -15.68 -11.03 23.70
C ALA A 99 -14.16 -10.87 23.69
N ARG A 100 -13.58 -10.42 24.81
CA ARG A 100 -12.13 -10.31 24.98
C ARG A 100 -11.43 -11.66 24.83
N SER A 101 -11.95 -12.70 25.48
CA SER A 101 -11.40 -14.06 25.39
C SER A 101 -11.48 -14.62 23.97
N GLY A 102 -12.61 -14.41 23.28
CA GLY A 102 -12.83 -14.88 21.92
C GLY A 102 -11.88 -14.23 20.92
N VAL A 103 -11.73 -12.90 20.98
CA VAL A 103 -10.75 -12.17 20.15
C VAL A 103 -9.32 -12.58 20.49
N THR A 104 -8.99 -12.77 21.77
CA THR A 104 -7.64 -13.19 22.19
C THR A 104 -7.29 -14.57 21.64
N GLU A 105 -8.20 -15.54 21.74
CA GLU A 105 -7.98 -16.90 21.26
C GLU A 105 -7.91 -16.95 19.72
N ALA A 106 -8.87 -16.33 19.04
CA ALA A 106 -8.88 -16.25 17.58
C ALA A 106 -7.64 -15.53 17.05
N GLY A 107 -7.33 -14.36 17.60
CA GLY A 107 -6.17 -13.57 17.21
C GLY A 107 -4.85 -14.30 17.48
N ASN A 108 -4.72 -15.00 18.61
CA ASN A 108 -3.52 -15.79 18.91
C ASN A 108 -3.34 -16.97 17.94
N ILE A 109 -4.41 -17.69 17.65
CA ILE A 109 -4.38 -18.83 16.72
C ILE A 109 -4.05 -18.37 15.30
N MET A 110 -4.70 -17.30 14.84
CA MET A 110 -4.47 -16.73 13.51
C MET A 110 -3.07 -16.13 13.39
N THR A 111 -2.60 -15.38 14.40
CA THR A 111 -1.23 -14.84 14.45
C THR A 111 -0.20 -15.98 14.45
N SER A 112 -0.44 -17.03 15.23
CA SER A 112 0.46 -18.20 15.24
C SER A 112 0.51 -18.87 13.88
N GLY A 113 -0.64 -19.12 13.24
CA GLY A 113 -0.70 -19.69 11.89
C GLY A 113 0.05 -18.84 10.86
N PHE A 114 -0.08 -17.52 10.96
CA PHE A 114 0.62 -16.57 10.08
C PHE A 114 2.14 -16.64 10.28
N ILE A 115 2.61 -16.51 11.52
CA ILE A 115 4.04 -16.51 11.87
C ILE A 115 4.68 -17.89 11.63
N ASP A 116 3.96 -18.98 11.87
CA ASP A 116 4.42 -20.34 11.55
C ASP A 116 4.57 -20.52 10.03
N GLY A 117 3.66 -19.92 9.24
CA GLY A 117 3.78 -19.82 7.78
C GLY A 117 5.11 -19.24 7.35
N TRP A 118 5.51 -18.15 8.01
CA TRP A 118 6.79 -17.51 7.80
C TRP A 118 7.95 -18.39 8.26
N ALA A 119 7.89 -18.91 9.48
CA ALA A 119 8.93 -19.76 10.06
C ALA A 119 9.26 -20.98 9.18
N ASP A 120 8.24 -21.67 8.66
CA ASP A 120 8.42 -22.85 7.80
C ASP A 120 9.06 -22.50 6.47
N HIS A 121 8.55 -21.48 5.80
CA HIS A 121 9.06 -21.06 4.49
C HIS A 121 10.49 -20.50 4.62
N LEU A 122 10.71 -19.72 5.67
CA LEU A 122 12.00 -19.13 5.99
C LEU A 122 12.94 -20.09 6.72
N GLY A 123 12.51 -21.31 7.06
CA GLY A 123 13.35 -22.31 7.71
C GLY A 123 14.04 -21.81 8.99
N ILE A 124 13.42 -20.84 9.67
CA ILE A 124 13.91 -20.21 10.89
C ILE A 124 12.91 -20.46 12.01
N ALA A 125 13.41 -20.53 13.25
CA ALA A 125 12.53 -20.53 14.41
C ALA A 125 12.17 -19.09 14.77
N ILE A 126 10.87 -18.81 14.89
CA ILE A 126 10.32 -17.56 15.39
C ILE A 126 9.54 -17.90 16.66
N ASP A 127 9.97 -17.35 17.79
CA ASP A 127 9.29 -17.52 19.08
C ASP A 127 8.36 -16.34 19.33
N MET A 128 7.15 -16.64 19.81
CA MET A 128 6.13 -15.65 20.13
C MET A 128 6.01 -15.44 21.65
N THR A 129 5.81 -14.21 22.10
CA THR A 129 5.40 -13.95 23.49
C THR A 129 3.94 -14.36 23.70
N PRO A 130 3.48 -14.52 24.96
CA PRO A 130 2.05 -14.67 25.21
C PRO A 130 1.24 -13.51 24.60
N PRO A 131 0.06 -13.78 24.02
CA PRO A 131 -0.77 -12.77 23.38
C PRO A 131 -1.33 -11.78 24.40
N THR A 132 -1.34 -10.50 24.05
CA THR A 132 -1.96 -9.43 24.85
C THR A 132 -3.14 -8.84 24.08
N TYR A 133 -4.33 -8.90 24.67
CA TYR A 133 -5.50 -8.24 24.10
C TYR A 133 -5.33 -6.72 24.08
N VAL A 134 -5.59 -6.11 22.92
CA VAL A 134 -5.55 -4.67 22.72
C VAL A 134 -6.89 -4.16 22.19
N ARG A 135 -7.26 -2.96 22.61
CA ARG A 135 -8.40 -2.20 22.08
C ARG A 135 -7.98 -0.74 22.02
N ALA A 136 -8.07 -0.16 20.83
CA ALA A 136 -7.49 1.15 20.57
C ALA A 136 -8.27 1.88 19.47
N SER A 137 -8.16 3.21 19.48
CA SER A 137 -8.70 4.09 18.47
C SER A 137 -7.57 4.63 17.61
N GLY A 138 -7.79 4.71 16.30
CA GLY A 138 -6.80 5.20 15.36
C GLY A 138 -5.45 4.50 15.48
N THR A 139 -4.38 5.28 15.49
CA THR A 139 -2.99 4.78 15.46
C THR A 139 -2.53 4.13 16.76
N ASP A 140 -3.28 4.24 17.85
CA ASP A 140 -2.96 3.61 19.13
C ASP A 140 -3.00 2.06 19.06
N ILE A 141 -3.55 1.49 17.98
CA ILE A 141 -3.52 0.04 17.73
C ILE A 141 -2.15 -0.45 17.23
N LEU A 142 -1.34 0.46 16.69
CA LEU A 142 -0.08 0.10 16.05
C LEU A 142 0.95 -0.37 17.09
N PRO A 143 1.88 -1.26 16.70
CA PRO A 143 2.94 -1.69 17.60
C PRO A 143 3.79 -0.51 18.09
N ASP A 144 4.28 -0.62 19.34
CA ASP A 144 5.16 0.38 19.95
C ASP A 144 6.37 0.71 19.05
N GLY A 145 6.62 2.00 18.83
CA GLY A 145 7.71 2.49 17.98
C GLY A 145 7.35 2.66 16.50
N ALA A 146 6.07 2.52 16.11
CA ALA A 146 5.59 2.79 14.76
C ALA A 146 5.92 4.21 14.24
N PHE A 147 6.08 5.18 15.15
CA PHE A 147 6.38 6.58 14.86
C PHE A 147 7.83 6.99 15.14
N ASP A 148 8.74 6.04 15.38
CA ASP A 148 10.15 6.34 15.60
C ASP A 148 10.76 6.94 14.31
N GLY A 149 11.32 8.15 14.41
CA GLY A 149 11.68 9.00 13.27
C GLY A 149 12.77 8.49 12.31
N ASP A 150 13.47 7.42 12.65
CA ASP A 150 14.52 6.81 11.82
C ASP A 150 14.03 5.60 11.00
N ARG A 151 12.72 5.31 10.99
CA ARG A 151 12.18 4.08 10.37
C ARG A 151 11.56 4.29 8.99
N ALA A 152 11.62 3.25 8.17
CA ALA A 152 11.09 3.19 6.81
C ALA A 152 9.55 3.12 6.72
N GLY A 153 8.84 2.95 7.84
CA GLY A 153 7.37 2.80 7.89
C GLY A 153 6.90 1.57 8.66
N VAL A 154 5.59 1.34 8.67
CA VAL A 154 4.96 0.13 9.24
C VAL A 154 4.59 -0.80 8.09
N PHE A 155 4.90 -2.10 8.23
CA PHE A 155 4.40 -3.11 7.31
C PHE A 155 3.00 -3.53 7.73
N MET A 156 2.07 -3.38 6.80
CA MET A 156 0.67 -3.74 6.95
C MET A 156 0.40 -4.92 6.03
N PHE A 157 -0.07 -6.02 6.61
CA PHE A 157 -0.54 -7.17 5.87
C PHE A 157 -2.05 -7.22 6.00
N GLU A 158 -2.74 -6.77 4.96
CA GLU A 158 -4.19 -6.74 4.94
C GLU A 158 -4.68 -8.08 4.39
N SER A 159 -5.57 -8.75 5.11
CA SER A 159 -6.13 -10.01 4.66
C SER A 159 -7.63 -10.07 4.90
N GLN A 160 -8.35 -10.53 3.88
CA GLN A 160 -9.77 -10.79 3.97
C GLN A 160 -10.04 -12.29 3.93
N VAL A 161 -10.93 -12.71 4.81
CA VAL A 161 -11.26 -14.10 5.01
C VAL A 161 -12.76 -14.24 4.85
N ALA A 162 -13.16 -14.88 3.75
CA ALA A 162 -14.54 -14.96 3.30
C ALA A 162 -15.12 -16.37 3.49
N SER A 163 -16.38 -16.41 3.92
CA SER A 163 -17.19 -17.62 4.04
C SER A 163 -18.55 -17.42 3.36
N SER A 164 -19.32 -18.50 3.19
CA SER A 164 -20.67 -18.42 2.60
C SER A 164 -21.64 -17.50 3.35
N ASP A 165 -21.39 -17.27 4.64
CA ASP A 165 -22.33 -16.63 5.56
C ASP A 165 -21.83 -15.29 6.10
N ALA A 166 -20.53 -15.00 5.94
CA ALA A 166 -19.89 -13.79 6.44
C ALA A 166 -18.50 -13.59 5.83
N GLU A 167 -18.10 -12.32 5.74
CA GLU A 167 -16.75 -11.89 5.40
C GLU A 167 -16.14 -11.21 6.63
N VAL A 168 -14.92 -11.60 6.99
CA VAL A 168 -14.19 -11.04 8.13
C VAL A 168 -12.83 -10.58 7.63
N GLY A 169 -12.63 -9.26 7.62
CA GLY A 169 -11.33 -8.65 7.38
C GLY A 169 -10.49 -8.60 8.66
N PHE A 170 -9.19 -8.84 8.52
CA PHE A 170 -8.20 -8.56 9.56
C PHE A 170 -6.93 -7.99 8.96
N THR A 171 -6.21 -7.22 9.77
CA THR A 171 -4.93 -6.63 9.36
C THR A 171 -3.87 -7.04 10.36
N ILE A 172 -2.72 -7.50 9.87
CA ILE A 172 -1.55 -7.75 10.68
C ILE A 172 -0.58 -6.60 10.49
N TYR A 173 -0.37 -5.83 11.56
CA TYR A 173 0.63 -4.78 11.65
C TYR A 173 1.92 -5.38 12.15
N LEU A 174 2.95 -5.40 11.31
CA LEU A 174 4.27 -5.89 11.68
C LEU A 174 5.26 -4.73 11.72
N LEU A 175 5.94 -4.63 12.86
CA LEU A 175 7.05 -3.71 13.04
C LEU A 175 8.31 -4.51 13.39
N PRO A 176 9.09 -4.94 12.38
CA PRO A 176 10.30 -5.71 12.61
C PRO A 176 11.45 -4.80 13.06
N GLU A 177 12.40 -5.34 13.81
CA GLU A 177 13.68 -4.67 14.08
C GLU A 177 14.52 -4.63 12.81
N TYR A 178 15.05 -3.46 12.45
CA TYR A 178 15.74 -3.22 11.17
C TYR A 178 16.90 -4.19 10.90
N THR A 179 17.74 -4.46 11.91
CA THR A 179 18.90 -5.35 11.78
C THR A 179 18.48 -6.80 11.58
N GLY A 180 17.57 -7.31 12.42
CA GLY A 180 17.05 -8.68 12.29
C GLY A 180 16.34 -8.89 10.95
N PHE A 181 15.60 -7.88 10.50
CA PHE A 181 14.92 -7.90 9.20
C PHE A 181 15.91 -7.95 8.04
N THR A 182 16.90 -7.06 8.01
CA THR A 182 17.90 -7.00 6.93
C THR A 182 18.80 -8.24 6.89
N ASP A 183 19.17 -8.80 8.03
CA ASP A 183 19.97 -10.03 8.13
C ASP A 183 19.23 -11.25 7.56
N LEU A 184 17.94 -11.40 7.90
CA LEU A 184 17.06 -12.46 7.37
C LEU A 184 17.05 -12.41 5.84
N LEU A 185 16.90 -11.21 5.29
CA LEU A 185 16.78 -10.97 3.86
C LEU A 185 18.09 -11.23 3.12
N THR A 186 19.21 -10.78 3.70
CA THR A 186 20.55 -11.01 3.17
C THR A 186 20.92 -12.49 3.18
N ALA A 187 20.60 -13.22 4.25
CA ALA A 187 20.89 -14.64 4.38
C ALA A 187 20.15 -15.48 3.33
N ARG A 188 18.92 -15.09 2.97
CA ARG A 188 18.13 -15.82 1.97
C ARG A 188 18.59 -15.58 0.54
N ARG A 189 19.02 -14.36 0.19
CA ARG A 189 19.69 -14.09 -1.09
C ARG A 189 20.87 -15.03 -1.34
N GLN A 190 21.68 -15.27 -0.31
CA GLN A 190 22.82 -16.18 -0.39
C GLN A 190 22.41 -17.65 -0.55
N ALA A 191 21.32 -18.06 0.10
CA ALA A 191 20.81 -19.44 0.02
C ALA A 191 20.12 -19.75 -1.33
N ALA A 192 19.50 -18.76 -1.97
CA ALA A 192 18.76 -18.92 -3.23
C ALA A 192 19.67 -18.92 -4.48
N GLY A 193 20.94 -18.48 -4.36
CA GLY A 193 21.89 -18.47 -5.48
C GLY A 193 21.53 -17.46 -6.58
N GLU A 194 20.83 -16.39 -6.25
CA GLU A 194 20.27 -15.43 -7.19
C GLU A 194 21.30 -14.38 -7.65
N GLU A 195 21.31 -14.05 -8.96
CA GLU A 195 22.20 -13.04 -9.55
C GLU A 195 21.76 -11.60 -9.24
N ALA A 196 22.73 -10.69 -9.20
CA ALA A 196 22.63 -9.35 -8.60
C ALA A 196 21.79 -8.29 -9.32
N GLY A 197 20.93 -8.65 -10.28
CA GLY A 197 20.32 -7.70 -11.22
C GLY A 197 18.81 -7.45 -11.10
N GLU A 198 18.11 -8.05 -10.13
CA GLU A 198 16.63 -7.98 -10.01
C GLU A 198 16.17 -7.50 -8.61
N SER A 199 17.01 -6.77 -7.87
CA SER A 199 16.84 -6.49 -6.44
C SER A 199 16.92 -5.00 -6.07
N VAL A 200 16.06 -4.49 -5.17
CA VAL A 200 16.25 -3.16 -4.52
C VAL A 200 16.64 -3.27 -3.06
N PRO A 201 17.74 -2.64 -2.65
CA PRO A 201 18.20 -2.67 -1.26
C PRO A 201 17.16 -2.13 -0.26
N VAL A 202 17.05 -2.72 0.94
CA VAL A 202 16.10 -2.27 2.00
C VAL A 202 16.43 -0.89 2.54
N ASP A 203 17.69 -0.49 2.48
CA ASP A 203 18.12 0.90 2.71
C ASP A 203 17.56 1.88 1.66
N LYS A 204 16.91 1.41 0.59
CA LYS A 204 16.15 2.24 -0.36
C LYS A 204 14.65 2.28 -0.08
N LEU A 205 14.12 1.56 0.92
CA LEU A 205 12.72 1.73 1.34
C LEU A 205 12.36 3.21 1.64
N PRO A 206 13.23 4.02 2.27
CA PRO A 206 13.00 5.46 2.39
C PRO A 206 12.91 6.20 1.05
N ALA A 207 13.62 5.74 0.02
CA ALA A 207 13.53 6.33 -1.32
C ALA A 207 12.14 6.12 -1.93
N PHE A 208 11.48 4.97 -1.69
CA PHE A 208 10.08 4.78 -2.09
C PHE A 208 9.16 5.79 -1.41
N ASN A 209 9.31 6.00 -0.10
CA ASN A 209 8.52 7.02 0.60
C ASN A 209 8.75 8.42 0.00
N GLN A 210 9.97 8.73 -0.43
CA GLN A 210 10.24 9.98 -1.13
C GLN A 210 9.61 10.06 -2.53
N LEU A 211 9.65 8.98 -3.32
CA LEU A 211 8.99 8.93 -4.64
C LEU A 211 7.50 9.22 -4.50
N THR A 212 6.88 8.51 -3.57
CA THR A 212 5.47 8.64 -3.22
C THR A 212 5.16 10.06 -2.76
N LYS A 213 5.89 10.56 -1.75
CA LYS A 213 5.67 11.90 -1.20
C LYS A 213 5.84 13.01 -2.25
N ARG A 214 6.93 13.00 -3.02
CA ARG A 214 7.18 14.05 -4.02
C ARG A 214 6.22 13.99 -5.19
N GLY A 215 5.96 12.78 -5.71
CA GLY A 215 5.05 12.60 -6.84
C GLY A 215 3.65 13.11 -6.51
N THR A 216 3.11 12.68 -5.37
CA THR A 216 1.73 13.01 -4.99
C THR A 216 1.59 14.46 -4.52
N GLN A 217 2.58 15.02 -3.83
CA GLN A 217 2.54 16.43 -3.43
C GLN A 217 2.45 17.37 -4.65
N SER A 218 3.26 17.13 -5.69
CA SER A 218 3.17 17.93 -6.92
C SER A 218 1.83 17.78 -7.63
N ALA A 219 1.23 16.59 -7.61
CA ALA A 219 -0.10 16.37 -8.16
C ALA A 219 -1.19 17.15 -7.38
N ALA A 220 -1.14 17.18 -6.05
CA ALA A 220 -2.07 17.96 -5.21
C ALA A 220 -1.91 19.48 -5.42
N GLU A 221 -0.67 19.98 -5.54
CA GLU A 221 -0.41 21.39 -5.86
C GLU A 221 -1.04 21.80 -7.20
N ASN A 222 -1.03 20.91 -8.19
CA ASN A 222 -1.65 21.14 -9.50
C ASN A 222 -3.19 21.19 -9.40
N ILE A 223 -3.83 20.29 -8.65
CA ILE A 223 -5.29 20.35 -8.43
C ILE A 223 -5.65 21.65 -7.71
N THR A 224 -4.87 22.03 -6.70
CA THR A 224 -5.07 23.31 -5.98
C THR A 224 -4.98 24.50 -6.92
N MET A 225 -3.99 24.52 -7.81
CA MET A 225 -3.80 25.61 -8.77
C MET A 225 -4.97 25.73 -9.76
N MET A 226 -5.54 24.60 -10.18
CA MET A 226 -6.62 24.56 -11.17
C MET A 226 -8.00 24.83 -10.57
N THR A 227 -8.27 24.32 -9.37
CA THR A 227 -9.57 24.46 -8.70
C THR A 227 -9.66 25.74 -7.86
N GLY A 228 -8.52 26.32 -7.47
CA GLY A 228 -8.46 27.43 -6.52
C GLY A 228 -8.77 27.04 -5.08
N THR A 229 -9.03 25.75 -4.81
CA THR A 229 -9.31 25.21 -3.48
C THR A 229 -8.07 24.47 -2.98
N PRO A 230 -7.59 24.76 -1.77
CA PRO A 230 -6.51 23.98 -1.16
C PRO A 230 -6.86 22.49 -1.15
N THR A 231 -5.95 21.65 -1.64
CA THR A 231 -6.03 20.20 -1.51
C THR A 231 -4.89 19.70 -0.64
N ASP A 232 -5.11 18.59 0.03
CA ASP A 232 -4.07 17.87 0.78
C ASP A 232 -3.99 16.43 0.28
N VAL A 233 -2.80 15.85 0.40
CA VAL A 233 -2.60 14.42 0.20
C VAL A 233 -3.14 13.74 1.46
N ASP A 234 -4.24 13.02 1.29
CA ASP A 234 -4.95 12.35 2.36
C ASP A 234 -4.20 11.10 2.80
N VAL A 235 -3.89 10.21 1.86
CA VAL A 235 -3.18 8.98 2.16
C VAL A 235 -2.26 8.63 0.99
N SER A 236 -1.10 8.07 1.29
CA SER A 236 -0.28 7.43 0.29
C SER A 236 0.30 6.11 0.76
N ARG A 237 0.24 5.10 -0.11
CA ARG A 237 0.63 3.73 0.22
C ARG A 237 1.47 3.16 -0.91
N LEU A 238 2.40 2.29 -0.52
CA LEU A 238 3.09 1.41 -1.46
C LEU A 238 2.55 0.01 -1.23
N ARG A 239 1.85 -0.53 -2.23
CA ARG A 239 1.31 -1.88 -2.21
C ARG A 239 2.12 -2.80 -3.11
N PHE A 240 2.26 -4.05 -2.68
CA PHE A 240 2.83 -5.11 -3.47
C PHE A 240 1.84 -6.28 -3.51
N VAL A 241 1.27 -6.50 -4.70
CA VAL A 241 0.12 -7.39 -4.91
C VAL A 241 0.33 -8.25 -6.15
N PRO A 242 -0.29 -9.44 -6.26
CA PRO A 242 -0.34 -10.18 -7.51
C PRO A 242 -0.92 -9.31 -8.63
N VAL A 243 -0.32 -9.36 -9.81
CA VAL A 243 -0.71 -8.43 -10.88
C VAL A 243 -2.17 -8.62 -11.31
N GLU A 244 -2.69 -9.84 -11.20
CA GLU A 244 -4.09 -10.19 -11.46
C GLU A 244 -5.09 -9.57 -10.48
N ASP A 245 -4.67 -9.23 -9.26
CA ASP A 245 -5.54 -8.74 -8.19
C ASP A 245 -5.67 -7.20 -8.20
N VAL A 246 -4.77 -6.51 -8.90
CA VAL A 246 -4.77 -5.05 -9.09
C VAL A 246 -6.15 -4.46 -9.47
N PRO A 247 -6.98 -5.07 -10.35
CA PRO A 247 -8.30 -4.53 -10.65
C PRO A 247 -9.23 -4.48 -9.44
N SER A 248 -9.19 -5.52 -8.60
CA SER A 248 -10.00 -5.61 -7.38
C SER A 248 -9.62 -4.50 -6.39
N GLU A 249 -8.34 -4.15 -6.33
CA GLU A 249 -7.80 -3.09 -5.46
C GLU A 249 -8.32 -1.68 -5.77
N VAL A 250 -8.79 -1.45 -7.00
CA VAL A 250 -9.38 -0.16 -7.42
C VAL A 250 -10.90 -0.17 -7.25
N GLY A 251 -11.51 -1.36 -7.23
CA GLY A 251 -12.92 -1.55 -7.00
C GLY A 251 -13.81 -1.37 -8.23
N ASP A 252 -15.09 -1.67 -8.06
CA ASP A 252 -16.11 -1.68 -9.11
C ASP A 252 -16.89 -0.36 -9.23
N GLU A 253 -16.50 0.67 -8.47
CA GLU A 253 -17.13 1.99 -8.56
C GLU A 253 -16.86 2.63 -9.93
N THR A 254 -17.84 3.36 -10.46
CA THR A 254 -17.66 4.11 -11.71
C THR A 254 -16.71 5.28 -11.46
N VAL A 255 -15.60 5.27 -12.18
CA VAL A 255 -14.57 6.29 -12.12
C VAL A 255 -14.44 7.01 -13.46
N VAL A 256 -13.94 8.25 -13.40
CA VAL A 256 -13.66 9.09 -14.56
C VAL A 256 -12.25 9.59 -14.44
N GLY A 257 -11.48 9.59 -15.53
CA GLY A 257 -10.12 10.11 -15.45
C GLY A 257 -9.28 9.83 -16.67
N THR A 258 -7.99 9.64 -16.43
CA THR A 258 -6.98 9.47 -17.48
C THR A 258 -5.95 8.42 -17.12
N VAL A 259 -5.54 7.64 -18.12
CA VAL A 259 -4.46 6.66 -18.04
C VAL A 259 -3.32 7.07 -18.98
N PHE A 260 -2.10 6.87 -18.52
CA PHE A 260 -0.85 7.19 -19.22
C PHE A 260 0.06 5.97 -19.21
N GLU A 261 0.77 5.74 -20.31
CA GLU A 261 1.93 4.85 -20.33
C GLU A 261 3.19 5.68 -20.05
N LEU A 262 3.97 5.25 -19.09
CA LEU A 262 5.26 5.84 -18.71
C LEU A 262 6.35 5.25 -19.61
N GLN A 263 7.17 6.13 -20.17
CA GLN A 263 8.23 5.81 -21.11
C GLN A 263 9.56 6.30 -20.53
N GLY A 264 10.46 5.39 -20.18
CA GLY A 264 11.72 5.75 -19.55
C GLY A 264 12.12 4.70 -18.54
N LEU A 265 12.84 5.13 -17.50
CA LEU A 265 13.26 4.24 -16.41
C LEU A 265 12.77 4.83 -15.07
N PRO A 266 11.75 4.27 -14.42
CA PRO A 266 10.95 3.12 -14.84
C PRO A 266 9.90 3.46 -15.91
N SER A 267 9.62 2.51 -16.80
CA SER A 267 8.39 2.46 -17.61
C SER A 267 7.23 1.92 -16.76
N GLY A 268 6.02 1.89 -17.33
CA GLY A 268 4.83 1.38 -16.66
C GLY A 268 3.60 2.20 -16.96
N TYR A 269 2.71 2.35 -15.99
CA TYR A 269 1.44 3.07 -16.16
C TYR A 269 1.15 4.01 -15.00
N LEU A 270 0.44 5.09 -15.29
CA LEU A 270 -0.14 5.99 -14.30
C LEU A 270 -1.62 6.19 -14.61
N ALA A 271 -2.48 5.99 -13.63
CA ALA A 271 -3.90 6.30 -13.72
C ALA A 271 -4.26 7.38 -12.70
N ILE A 272 -5.02 8.37 -13.15
CA ILE A 272 -5.55 9.46 -12.32
C ILE A 272 -7.06 9.38 -12.45
N LEU A 273 -7.73 9.04 -11.36
CA LEU A 273 -9.13 8.67 -11.32
C LEU A 273 -9.87 9.55 -10.31
N PHE A 274 -11.12 9.87 -10.64
CA PHE A 274 -12.05 10.64 -9.82
C PHE A 274 -13.38 9.90 -9.78
N ASP A 275 -14.11 10.00 -8.67
CA ASP A 275 -15.54 9.71 -8.70
C ASP A 275 -16.28 10.73 -9.60
N GLU A 276 -17.47 10.38 -10.09
CA GLU A 276 -18.21 11.25 -11.01
C GLU A 276 -18.52 12.66 -10.45
N PRO A 277 -18.98 12.82 -9.19
CA PRO A 277 -19.13 14.14 -8.57
C PRO A 277 -17.84 14.97 -8.59
N SER A 278 -16.72 14.37 -8.18
CA SER A 278 -15.40 15.00 -8.13
C SER A 278 -14.92 15.42 -9.52
N ALA A 279 -15.08 14.55 -10.52
CA ALA A 279 -14.74 14.82 -11.91
C ALA A 279 -15.50 16.05 -12.46
N LYS A 280 -16.80 16.15 -12.14
CA LYS A 280 -17.64 17.29 -12.54
C LYS A 280 -17.24 18.57 -11.81
N ALA A 281 -16.99 18.48 -10.50
CA ALA A 281 -16.58 19.64 -9.70
C ALA A 281 -15.26 20.23 -10.21
N VAL A 282 -14.27 19.38 -10.48
CA VAL A 282 -12.96 19.81 -10.98
C VAL A 282 -13.05 20.34 -12.41
N ALA A 283 -13.75 19.63 -13.32
CA ALA A 283 -13.94 20.09 -14.69
C ALA A 283 -14.69 21.44 -14.74
N GLY A 284 -15.74 21.58 -13.94
CA GLY A 284 -16.51 22.82 -13.83
C GLY A 284 -15.69 24.00 -13.29
N GLY A 285 -14.72 23.74 -12.39
CA GLY A 285 -13.78 24.77 -11.92
C GLY A 285 -12.83 25.27 -13.02
N MET A 286 -12.50 24.42 -14.00
CA MET A 286 -11.60 24.76 -15.11
C MET A 286 -12.32 25.41 -16.30
N ILE A 287 -13.64 25.21 -16.43
CA ILE A 287 -14.44 25.68 -17.55
C ILE A 287 -15.13 27.00 -17.20
N PRO A 288 -14.88 28.11 -17.92
CA PRO A 288 -15.45 29.43 -17.59
C PRO A 288 -16.96 29.59 -17.81
N THR A 289 -17.67 28.55 -18.26
CA THR A 289 -19.06 28.60 -18.74
C THR A 289 -19.89 27.54 -18.03
N GLU A 290 -21.19 27.78 -17.87
CA GLU A 290 -22.13 26.74 -17.40
C GLU A 290 -22.07 25.52 -18.33
N THR A 291 -21.74 24.38 -17.75
CA THR A 291 -21.67 23.08 -18.41
C THR A 291 -23.04 22.39 -18.35
N ASP A 292 -23.37 21.59 -19.36
CA ASP A 292 -24.56 20.74 -19.33
C ASP A 292 -24.44 19.69 -18.22
N ASP A 293 -25.56 19.09 -17.81
CA ASP A 293 -25.57 17.97 -16.85
C ASP A 293 -24.81 16.76 -17.44
N GLY A 294 -23.60 16.49 -16.94
CA GLY A 294 -22.83 15.30 -17.30
C GLY A 294 -21.34 15.56 -17.55
N ILE A 295 -20.69 14.58 -18.19
CA ILE A 295 -19.27 14.66 -18.61
C ILE A 295 -19.23 14.59 -20.14
N GLY A 296 -19.35 15.76 -20.76
CA GLY A 296 -19.29 15.96 -22.20
C GLY A 296 -17.86 16.16 -22.72
N GLU A 297 -17.72 16.57 -23.98
CA GLU A 297 -16.41 16.73 -24.61
C GLU A 297 -15.56 17.86 -24.00
N MET A 298 -16.19 18.89 -23.44
CA MET A 298 -15.47 20.00 -22.81
C MET A 298 -14.89 19.56 -21.46
N GLU A 299 -15.68 18.85 -20.66
CA GLU A 299 -15.28 18.29 -19.37
C GLU A 299 -14.19 17.23 -19.57
N ARG A 300 -14.35 16.37 -20.59
CA ARG A 300 -13.31 15.41 -21.01
C ARG A 300 -12.01 16.11 -21.39
N GLY A 301 -12.09 17.23 -22.12
CA GLY A 301 -10.93 18.05 -22.49
C GLY A 301 -10.23 18.62 -21.25
N ALA A 302 -10.99 19.19 -20.32
CA ALA A 302 -10.46 19.74 -19.08
C ALA A 302 -9.79 18.66 -18.22
N LEU A 303 -10.42 17.49 -18.06
CA LEU A 303 -9.87 16.35 -17.32
C LEU A 303 -8.61 15.79 -17.98
N ARG A 304 -8.54 15.75 -19.32
CA ARG A 304 -7.31 15.37 -20.04
C ARG A 304 -6.17 16.34 -19.79
N GLU A 305 -6.44 17.64 -19.80
CA GLU A 305 -5.41 18.65 -19.52
C GLU A 305 -4.94 18.58 -18.08
N LEU A 306 -5.87 18.45 -17.12
CA LEU A 306 -5.52 18.26 -15.72
C LEU A 306 -4.70 17.00 -15.50
N GLY A 307 -5.14 15.86 -16.06
CA GLY A 307 -4.41 14.60 -15.97
C GLY A 307 -3.01 14.72 -16.53
N ASN A 308 -2.82 15.44 -17.64
CA ASN A 308 -1.52 15.67 -18.25
C ASN A 308 -0.59 16.47 -17.31
N ILE A 309 -1.10 17.55 -16.72
CA ILE A 309 -0.37 18.40 -15.77
C ILE A 309 -0.01 17.62 -14.50
N MET A 310 -0.97 16.89 -13.93
CA MET A 310 -0.76 16.05 -12.75
C MET A 310 0.26 14.95 -13.00
N THR A 311 0.17 14.27 -14.14
CA THR A 311 1.13 13.24 -14.54
C THR A 311 2.53 13.82 -14.66
N SER A 312 2.69 14.94 -15.36
CA SER A 312 3.98 15.64 -15.49
C SER A 312 4.59 15.96 -14.11
N GLY A 313 3.80 16.54 -13.19
CA GLY A 313 4.27 16.82 -11.83
C GLY A 313 4.65 15.57 -11.05
N PHE A 314 3.86 14.50 -11.17
CA PHE A 314 4.12 13.23 -10.51
C PHE A 314 5.41 12.57 -11.01
N ILE A 315 5.57 12.47 -12.33
CA ILE A 315 6.76 11.85 -12.95
C ILE A 315 8.02 12.69 -12.77
N ASP A 316 7.92 14.02 -12.72
CA ASP A 316 9.03 14.91 -12.40
C ASP A 316 9.50 14.69 -10.95
N GLY A 317 8.55 14.48 -10.02
CA GLY A 317 8.85 14.10 -8.64
C GLY A 317 9.68 12.82 -8.58
N TRP A 318 9.31 11.81 -9.37
CA TRP A 318 10.04 10.55 -9.48
C TRP A 318 11.41 10.72 -10.13
N ALA A 319 11.44 11.38 -11.28
CA ALA A 319 12.66 11.64 -12.05
C ALA A 319 13.74 12.29 -11.19
N ASN A 320 13.35 13.25 -10.34
CA ASN A 320 14.26 13.94 -9.42
C ASN A 320 14.81 13.04 -8.30
N VAL A 321 14.02 12.09 -7.79
CA VAL A 321 14.49 11.16 -6.75
C VAL A 321 15.37 10.07 -7.35
N LEU A 322 14.98 9.53 -8.50
CA LEU A 322 15.70 8.46 -9.19
C LEU A 322 16.93 8.95 -9.96
N GLY A 323 17.04 10.26 -10.21
CA GLY A 323 18.09 10.82 -11.08
C GLY A 323 17.97 10.38 -12.54
N THR A 324 16.74 10.13 -13.00
CA THR A 324 16.40 9.60 -14.32
C THR A 324 15.53 10.60 -15.09
N SER A 325 15.15 10.26 -16.32
CA SER A 325 14.15 10.97 -17.10
C SER A 325 13.04 10.00 -17.46
N ILE A 326 11.80 10.41 -17.19
CA ILE A 326 10.59 9.67 -17.50
C ILE A 326 9.76 10.59 -18.40
N GLU A 327 9.27 10.07 -19.50
CA GLU A 327 8.27 10.69 -20.36
C GLU A 327 6.96 9.91 -20.22
N HIS A 328 5.86 10.44 -20.75
CA HIS A 328 4.59 9.73 -20.78
C HIS A 328 3.87 9.93 -22.11
N THR A 329 2.99 8.99 -22.46
CA THR A 329 2.11 9.13 -23.61
C THR A 329 1.08 10.24 -23.40
N PRO A 330 0.39 10.71 -24.46
CA PRO A 330 -0.81 11.53 -24.28
C PRO A 330 -1.88 10.82 -23.43
N PRO A 331 -2.73 11.56 -22.69
CA PRO A 331 -3.76 10.99 -21.83
C PRO A 331 -4.79 10.16 -22.60
N GLN A 332 -5.02 8.93 -22.16
CA GLN A 332 -6.19 8.15 -22.55
C GLN A 332 -7.33 8.42 -21.57
N PHE A 333 -8.40 9.05 -22.04
CA PHE A 333 -9.57 9.30 -21.19
C PHE A 333 -10.35 8.01 -20.93
N VAL A 334 -10.78 7.81 -19.69
CA VAL A 334 -11.55 6.66 -19.24
C VAL A 334 -12.79 7.12 -18.45
N HIS A 335 -13.88 6.37 -18.60
CA HIS A 335 -15.13 6.53 -17.84
C HIS A 335 -15.80 5.15 -17.80
N ASP A 336 -15.48 4.37 -16.79
CA ASP A 336 -15.91 2.98 -16.61
C ASP A 336 -15.76 2.58 -15.14
N MET A 337 -16.06 1.33 -14.79
CA MET A 337 -15.74 0.77 -13.48
C MET A 337 -14.22 0.74 -13.25
N GLY A 338 -13.74 1.03 -12.04
CA GLY A 338 -12.32 1.04 -11.69
C GLY A 338 -11.57 -0.23 -12.13
N ALA A 339 -12.12 -1.40 -11.82
CA ALA A 339 -11.57 -2.69 -12.24
C ALA A 339 -11.48 -2.83 -13.78
N ALA A 340 -12.47 -2.31 -14.52
CA ALA A 340 -12.45 -2.33 -15.99
C ALA A 340 -11.39 -1.38 -16.57
N VAL A 341 -11.14 -0.25 -15.91
CA VAL A 341 -10.05 0.68 -16.28
C VAL A 341 -8.68 0.04 -16.09
N MET A 342 -8.47 -0.73 -15.02
CA MET A 342 -7.17 -1.36 -14.72
C MET A 342 -6.92 -2.64 -15.53
N SER A 343 -7.97 -3.36 -15.95
CA SER A 343 -7.84 -4.65 -16.63
C SER A 343 -6.88 -4.65 -17.84
N PRO A 344 -6.89 -3.65 -18.76
CA PRO A 344 -5.94 -3.58 -19.87
C PRO A 344 -4.49 -3.34 -19.41
N ILE A 345 -4.29 -2.53 -18.38
CA ILE A 345 -2.97 -2.22 -17.79
C ILE A 345 -2.36 -3.51 -17.23
N VAL A 346 -3.15 -4.22 -16.43
CA VAL A 346 -2.80 -5.52 -15.82
C VAL A 346 -2.49 -6.56 -16.87
N SER A 347 -3.28 -6.64 -17.94
CA SER A 347 -3.02 -7.59 -19.04
C SER A 347 -1.67 -7.36 -19.72
N GLN A 348 -1.21 -6.11 -19.77
CA GLN A 348 0.10 -5.77 -20.33
C GLN A 348 1.24 -6.05 -19.35
N LEU A 349 1.12 -5.60 -18.08
CA LEU A 349 2.12 -5.83 -17.04
C LEU A 349 2.29 -7.32 -16.73
N GLY A 350 1.19 -8.09 -16.67
CA GLY A 350 1.21 -9.53 -16.43
C GLY A 350 1.95 -10.37 -17.47
N ARG A 351 2.43 -9.75 -18.57
CA ARG A 351 3.31 -10.42 -19.54
C ARG A 351 4.77 -10.49 -19.09
N THR A 352 5.20 -9.56 -18.25
CA THR A 352 6.60 -9.39 -17.84
C THR A 352 6.82 -9.59 -16.35
N GLN A 353 5.78 -9.43 -15.53
CA GLN A 353 5.85 -9.57 -14.08
C GLN A 353 4.65 -10.33 -13.50
N GLU A 354 4.89 -11.11 -12.45
CA GLU A 354 3.84 -11.86 -11.70
C GLU A 354 3.18 -10.99 -10.63
N HIS A 355 3.88 -9.96 -10.14
CA HIS A 355 3.40 -9.06 -9.10
C HIS A 355 3.55 -7.61 -9.57
N ALA A 356 2.75 -6.72 -9.02
CA ALA A 356 2.82 -5.28 -9.29
C ALA A 356 3.23 -4.52 -8.02
N PHE A 357 4.13 -3.56 -8.19
CA PHE A 357 4.23 -2.44 -7.26
C PHE A 357 3.17 -1.42 -7.64
N ILE A 358 2.29 -1.10 -6.71
CA ILE A 358 1.29 -0.05 -6.87
C ILE A 358 1.63 1.04 -5.86
N ILE A 359 1.84 2.25 -6.36
CA ILE A 359 1.80 3.44 -5.51
C ILE A 359 0.41 4.03 -5.66
N ASP A 360 -0.39 3.94 -4.61
CA ASP A 360 -1.69 4.58 -4.55
C ASP A 360 -1.65 5.80 -3.64
N SER A 361 -2.35 6.84 -4.09
CA SER A 361 -2.51 8.06 -3.33
C SER A 361 -3.91 8.60 -3.50
N THR A 362 -4.48 9.10 -2.40
CA THR A 362 -5.75 9.84 -2.42
C THR A 362 -5.48 11.30 -2.11
N ILE A 363 -5.99 12.19 -2.94
CA ILE A 363 -5.97 13.65 -2.75
C ILE A 363 -7.40 14.11 -2.50
N ARG A 364 -7.60 14.94 -1.47
CA ARG A 364 -8.92 15.48 -1.13
C ARG A 364 -8.90 16.98 -0.88
N THR A 365 -10.04 17.62 -1.09
CA THR A 365 -10.30 18.96 -0.55
C THR A 365 -10.77 18.85 0.92
N PRO A 366 -10.50 19.85 1.78
CA PRO A 366 -10.94 19.84 3.18
C PRO A 366 -12.46 19.77 3.40
N ASP A 367 -13.24 20.15 2.40
CA ASP A 367 -14.71 20.08 2.42
C ASP A 367 -15.25 18.78 1.81
N GLU A 368 -14.36 17.83 1.48
CA GLU A 368 -14.65 16.55 0.81
C GLU A 368 -15.38 16.70 -0.54
N GLY A 369 -15.38 17.91 -1.13
CA GLY A 369 -16.04 18.18 -2.40
C GLY A 369 -15.32 17.58 -3.61
N VAL A 370 -14.03 17.24 -3.48
CA VAL A 370 -13.23 16.58 -4.50
C VAL A 370 -12.38 15.48 -3.88
N ARG A 371 -12.44 14.29 -4.48
CA ARG A 371 -11.54 13.16 -4.26
C ARG A 371 -10.89 12.76 -5.58
N CYS A 372 -9.58 12.56 -5.55
CA CYS A 372 -8.80 12.07 -6.67
C CYS A 372 -7.87 10.94 -6.20
N ASP A 373 -7.94 9.80 -6.87
CA ASP A 373 -7.08 8.65 -6.62
C ASP A 373 -6.05 8.52 -7.75
N ILE A 374 -4.78 8.45 -7.38
CA ILE A 374 -3.64 8.26 -8.29
C ILE A 374 -3.10 6.85 -8.08
N TYR A 375 -2.91 6.10 -9.17
CA TYR A 375 -2.32 4.77 -9.15
C TYR A 375 -1.13 4.74 -10.11
N ALA A 376 0.08 4.56 -9.59
CA ALA A 376 1.29 4.35 -10.39
C ALA A 376 1.70 2.88 -10.34
N LEU A 377 1.83 2.27 -11.52
CA LEU A 377 2.17 0.87 -11.73
C LEU A 377 3.43 0.76 -12.59
N PRO A 378 4.62 1.04 -12.04
CA PRO A 378 5.88 0.90 -12.76
C PRO A 378 6.21 -0.56 -13.08
N ASP A 379 7.03 -0.78 -14.10
CA ASP A 379 7.69 -2.07 -14.29
C ASP A 379 8.58 -2.34 -13.08
N GLN A 380 8.34 -3.47 -12.43
CA GLN A 380 8.98 -3.84 -11.18
C GLN A 380 10.50 -3.91 -11.30
N ARG A 381 11.01 -4.44 -12.41
CA ARG A 381 12.45 -4.68 -12.62
C ARG A 381 13.17 -3.37 -12.93
N GLU A 382 12.51 -2.51 -13.68
CA GLU A 382 13.07 -1.21 -14.04
C GLU A 382 13.07 -0.25 -12.85
N LEU A 383 11.99 -0.22 -12.07
CA LEU A 383 11.98 0.51 -10.80
C LEU A 383 13.08 -0.01 -9.89
N ALA A 384 13.30 -1.34 -9.92
CA ALA A 384 14.34 -1.94 -9.12
C ALA A 384 15.73 -1.43 -9.49
N ALA A 385 16.04 -1.48 -10.78
CA ALA A 385 17.30 -0.99 -11.32
C ALA A 385 17.50 0.51 -11.07
N ALA A 386 16.44 1.32 -11.17
CA ALA A 386 16.51 2.76 -10.91
C ALA A 386 16.89 3.06 -9.45
N LEU A 387 16.32 2.32 -8.51
CA LEU A 387 16.56 2.52 -7.07
C LEU A 387 17.94 2.04 -6.61
N ASP A 388 18.49 0.98 -7.23
CA ASP A 388 19.86 0.51 -6.95
C ASP A 388 20.92 1.57 -7.30
N GLY A 389 20.63 2.44 -8.28
CA GLY A 389 21.50 3.53 -8.69
C GLY A 389 21.56 4.73 -7.74
N ILE A 390 20.71 4.79 -6.71
CA ILE A 390 20.58 5.95 -5.80
C ILE A 390 21.57 5.83 -4.63
N ASP A 391 22.21 6.92 -4.22
CA ASP A 391 23.03 6.95 -3.00
C ASP A 391 22.12 6.96 -1.74
N PRO A 392 22.37 6.11 -0.71
CA PRO A 392 21.56 6.10 0.52
C PRO A 392 21.39 7.48 1.18
N ALA A 393 22.39 8.37 1.08
CA ALA A 393 22.31 9.72 1.68
C ALA A 393 21.25 10.64 1.02
N VAL A 394 20.89 10.37 -0.24
CA VAL A 394 19.83 11.09 -0.96
C VAL A 394 18.44 10.53 -0.60
N ALA A 395 18.36 9.24 -0.25
CA ALA A 395 17.13 8.55 0.17
C ALA A 395 16.58 9.03 1.53
N ASP A 396 17.41 9.63 2.38
CA ASP A 396 16.99 10.23 3.68
C ASP A 396 16.67 11.74 3.60
N GLY A 397 16.69 12.33 2.40
CA GLY A 397 16.31 13.73 2.20
C GLY A 397 17.45 14.71 2.48
N GLY A 398 18.70 14.22 2.49
CA GLY A 398 19.89 15.06 2.53
C GLY A 398 19.92 16.01 1.32
N SER A 399 19.82 17.30 1.59
CA SER A 399 20.10 18.35 0.60
C SER A 399 21.48 18.08 -0.01
N LEU A 400 21.54 17.99 -1.34
CA LEU A 400 22.79 18.02 -2.09
C LEU A 400 23.51 19.32 -1.71
N GLY A 401 24.50 19.21 -0.82
CA GLY A 401 25.45 20.28 -0.57
C GLY A 401 26.06 20.66 -1.90
N THR A 402 25.81 21.90 -2.33
CA THR A 402 26.39 22.47 -3.54
C THR A 402 27.91 22.50 -3.36
N GLY A 403 28.57 21.44 -3.83
CA GLY A 403 30.01 21.37 -3.96
C GLY A 403 30.47 22.37 -5.01
N THR A 404 30.63 23.62 -4.63
CA THR A 404 31.43 24.57 -5.39
C THR A 404 32.90 24.29 -5.09
N ASP A 405 33.51 23.40 -5.87
CA ASP A 405 34.96 23.41 -6.09
C ASP A 405 35.22 23.59 -7.59
N GLY A 406 35.21 24.85 -8.01
CA GLY A 406 35.78 25.27 -9.28
C GLY A 406 37.32 25.28 -9.18
N PRO A 407 38.05 24.95 -10.24
CA PRO A 407 39.51 24.92 -10.19
C PRO A 407 40.05 26.35 -10.20
N SER A 408 40.96 26.66 -9.29
CA SER A 408 41.92 27.77 -9.42
C SER A 408 43.20 27.43 -8.67
#